data_AF-A0AAD6WSF9-F1
#
_entry.id   AF-A0AAD6WSF9-F1
#
_cell.length_a   1.000
_cell.length_b   1.000
_cell.length_c   1.000
_cell.angle_alpha   90.00
_cell.angle_beta   90.00
_cell.angle_gamma   90.00
#
_symmetry.space_group_name_H-M   'P 1'
#
loop_
_entity.id
_entity.type
_entity.pdbx_description
1 polymer ?
#
loop_
_entity_poly.entity_id
_entity_poly.type
_entity_poly.pdbx_seq_one_letter_code
_entity_poly.pdbx_strand_id
1 'polypeptide(L)'
;LPILQDDSPNWVHYSEIMTTHAKSKGLHRHLAGTVHPPADITQDVLGDWFLNRSITPLTDDELEAHQKKEDEYKQKEAKLRDLIYQTVSPTCFSQIKGQKTAHQVW
;
A
#
# COMPACT_ATOMS: atom_id res chain seq x y z
N LEU A 1 -1.43 11.31 -15.65
CA LEU A 1 -2.76 10.85 -15.19
C LEU A 1 -3.70 12.04 -15.17
N PRO A 2 -5.03 11.86 -15.31
CA PRO A 2 -5.98 12.97 -15.19
C PRO A 2 -5.90 13.58 -13.78
N ILE A 3 -6.13 14.89 -13.68
CA ILE A 3 -6.25 15.59 -12.40
C ILE A 3 -7.72 15.56 -11.97
N LEU A 4 -8.00 15.16 -10.73
CA LEU A 4 -9.32 15.24 -10.13
C LEU A 4 -9.66 16.71 -9.88
N GLN A 5 -10.78 17.17 -10.43
CA GLN A 5 -11.26 18.53 -10.21
C GLN A 5 -11.91 18.63 -8.83
N ASP A 6 -11.84 19.82 -8.24
CA ASP A 6 -12.62 20.14 -7.04
C ASP A 6 -14.12 19.93 -7.33
N ASP A 7 -14.88 19.50 -6.31
CA ASP A 7 -16.28 19.04 -6.43
C ASP A 7 -16.49 17.78 -7.31
N SER A 8 -15.41 17.16 -7.79
CA SER A 8 -15.39 15.86 -8.46
C SER A 8 -16.30 15.68 -9.70
N PRO A 9 -16.54 16.69 -10.56
CA PRO A 9 -17.39 16.54 -11.75
C PRO A 9 -16.81 15.54 -12.78
N ASN A 10 -15.51 15.30 -12.75
CA ASN A 10 -14.79 14.37 -13.62
C ASN A 10 -14.47 13.03 -12.95
N TRP A 11 -15.09 12.70 -11.80
CA TRP A 11 -14.79 11.49 -11.03
C TRP A 11 -14.86 10.19 -11.85
N VAL A 12 -15.90 10.02 -12.67
CA VAL A 12 -16.07 8.80 -13.49
C VAL A 12 -14.89 8.59 -14.43
N HIS A 13 -14.45 9.66 -15.10
CA HIS A 13 -13.31 9.60 -16.02
C HIS A 13 -11.99 9.40 -15.28
N TYR A 14 -11.80 10.13 -14.17
CA TYR A 14 -10.63 10.01 -13.32
C TYR A 14 -10.46 8.59 -12.78
N SER A 15 -11.53 8.03 -12.20
CA SER A 15 -11.52 6.72 -11.57
C SER A 15 -11.28 5.57 -12.55
N GLU A 16 -11.83 5.63 -13.76
CA GLU A 16 -11.59 4.62 -14.79
C GLU A 16 -10.11 4.60 -15.23
N ILE A 17 -9.53 5.77 -15.50
CA ILE A 17 -8.12 5.87 -15.91
C ILE A 17 -7.19 5.46 -14.76
N MET A 18 -7.48 5.94 -13.56
CA MET A 18 -6.69 5.64 -12.36
C MET A 18 -6.69 4.14 -12.05
N THR A 19 -7.86 3.50 -12.10
CA THR A 19 -8.00 2.06 -11.89
C THR A 19 -7.25 1.27 -12.95
N THR A 20 -7.37 1.66 -14.23
CA THR A 20 -6.66 1.03 -15.35
C THR A 20 -5.15 1.19 -15.19
N HIS A 21 -4.68 2.37 -14.79
CA HIS A 21 -3.27 2.63 -14.56
C HIS A 21 -2.73 1.81 -13.39
N ALA A 22 -3.43 1.79 -12.24
CA ALA A 22 -3.05 0.98 -11.09
C ALA A 22 -2.97 -0.52 -11.45
N LYS A 23 -3.94 -1.04 -12.23
CA LYS A 23 -3.89 -2.41 -12.78
C LYS A 23 -2.65 -2.64 -13.63
N SER A 24 -2.32 -1.74 -14.56
CA SER A 24 -1.12 -1.85 -15.41
C SER A 24 0.19 -1.87 -14.63
N LYS A 25 0.20 -1.36 -13.40
CA LYS A 25 1.36 -1.31 -12.50
C LYS A 25 1.35 -2.39 -11.43
N GLY A 26 0.39 -3.32 -11.45
CA GLY A 26 0.26 -4.37 -10.44
C GLY A 26 -0.21 -3.87 -9.06
N LEU A 27 -0.78 -2.67 -8.99
CA LEU A 27 -1.27 -2.03 -7.76
C LEU A 27 -2.75 -2.27 -7.50
N HIS A 28 -3.42 -3.04 -8.36
CA HIS A 28 -4.87 -3.25 -8.28
C HIS A 28 -5.35 -3.77 -6.93
N ARG A 29 -4.62 -4.70 -6.30
CA ARG A 29 -5.00 -5.27 -5.00
C ARG A 29 -4.84 -4.27 -3.85
N HIS A 30 -3.88 -3.34 -3.95
CA HIS A 30 -3.74 -2.21 -3.03
C HIS A 30 -4.89 -1.22 -3.20
N LEU A 31 -5.24 -0.86 -4.45
CA LEU A 31 -6.37 0.00 -4.75
C LEU A 31 -7.70 -0.57 -4.24
N ALA A 32 -7.91 -1.87 -4.44
CA ALA A 32 -9.12 -2.58 -4.02
C ALA A 32 -9.15 -2.94 -2.52
N GLY A 33 -8.06 -2.70 -1.77
CA GLY A 33 -7.99 -3.06 -0.35
C GLY A 33 -7.99 -4.56 -0.06
N THR A 34 -7.64 -5.40 -1.03
CA THR A 34 -7.66 -6.88 -0.92
C THR A 34 -6.28 -7.49 -0.63
N VAL A 35 -5.25 -6.66 -0.65
CA VAL A 35 -3.90 -7.06 -0.25
C VAL A 35 -3.82 -7.09 1.28
N HIS A 36 -3.18 -8.13 1.81
CA HIS A 36 -2.91 -8.24 3.24
C HIS A 36 -1.45 -7.91 3.48
N PRO A 37 -1.12 -7.13 4.53
CA PRO A 37 0.27 -6.93 4.92
C PRO A 37 0.89 -8.28 5.32
N PRO A 38 2.21 -8.47 5.14
CA PRO A 38 2.92 -9.60 5.72
C PRO A 38 2.71 -9.67 7.24
N ALA A 39 2.80 -10.89 7.79
CA ALA A 39 2.59 -11.10 9.21
C ALA A 39 3.69 -10.40 10.02
N ASP A 40 3.35 -9.93 11.22
CA ASP A 40 4.36 -9.35 12.10
C ASP A 40 5.37 -10.41 12.52
N ILE A 41 6.65 -10.03 12.57
CA ILE A 41 7.72 -10.84 13.14
C ILE A 41 8.20 -10.18 14.44
N THR A 42 8.55 -11.00 15.43
CA THR A 42 9.07 -10.55 16.72
C THR A 42 10.40 -11.22 17.01
N GLN A 43 11.33 -10.45 17.56
CA GLN A 43 12.61 -10.97 18.03
C GLN A 43 12.50 -11.39 19.50
N ASP A 44 13.11 -12.52 19.85
CA ASP A 44 13.20 -12.97 21.23
C ASP A 44 14.41 -12.36 21.98
N VAL A 45 14.61 -12.78 23.23
CA VAL A 45 15.74 -12.33 24.06
C VAL A 45 17.09 -12.90 23.64
N LEU A 46 17.11 -13.97 22.85
CA LEU A 46 18.32 -14.63 22.35
C LEU A 46 18.75 -14.07 20.98
N GLY A 47 17.88 -13.31 20.32
CA GLY A 47 18.12 -12.66 19.03
C GLY A 47 17.45 -13.37 17.85
N ASP A 48 16.73 -14.46 18.09
CA ASP A 48 16.05 -15.25 17.06
C ASP A 48 14.72 -14.58 16.65
N TRP A 49 14.40 -14.66 15.36
CA TRP A 49 13.20 -14.06 14.79
C TRP A 49 12.08 -15.08 14.65
N PHE A 50 10.87 -14.71 15.03
CA PHE A 50 9.70 -15.57 14.95
C PHE A 50 8.58 -14.85 14.22
N LEU A 51 7.84 -15.57 13.36
CA LEU A 51 6.52 -15.14 12.94
C LEU A 51 5.60 -15.07 14.15
N ASN A 52 4.67 -14.11 14.15
CA ASN A 52 3.67 -13.99 15.21
C ASN A 52 2.96 -15.33 15.46
N ARG A 53 3.01 -15.80 16.72
CA ARG A 53 2.48 -17.10 17.18
C ARG A 53 3.23 -18.34 16.68
N SER A 54 4.37 -18.20 16.03
CA SER A 54 5.28 -19.30 15.74
C SER A 54 6.12 -19.64 16.97
N ILE A 55 6.36 -20.93 17.18
CA ILE A 55 7.33 -21.44 18.16
C ILE A 55 8.67 -21.82 17.53
N THR A 56 8.72 -21.85 16.19
CA THR A 56 9.93 -22.18 15.43
C THR A 56 10.58 -20.87 14.96
N PRO A 57 11.88 -20.68 15.21
CA PRO A 57 12.59 -19.51 14.71
C PRO A 57 12.69 -19.57 13.19
N LEU A 58 12.64 -18.40 12.56
CA LEU A 58 12.92 -18.23 11.15
C LEU A 58 14.40 -18.46 10.90
N THR A 59 14.69 -19.18 9.82
CA THR A 59 16.02 -19.19 9.24
C THR A 59 16.37 -17.83 8.63
N ASP A 60 17.66 -17.57 8.42
CA ASP A 60 18.11 -16.31 7.80
C ASP A 60 17.47 -16.09 6.41
N ASP A 61 17.35 -17.15 5.60
CA ASP A 61 16.71 -17.09 4.28
C ASP A 61 15.21 -16.75 4.37
N GLU A 62 14.51 -17.31 5.36
CA GLU A 62 13.09 -17.03 5.58
C GLU A 62 12.88 -15.60 6.09
N LEU A 63 13.78 -15.12 6.95
CA LEU A 63 13.77 -13.76 7.47
C LEU A 63 14.00 -12.75 6.33
N GLU A 64 15.03 -12.95 5.49
CA GLU A 64 15.30 -12.08 4.35
C GLU A 64 14.13 -12.08 3.36
N ALA A 65 13.57 -13.25 3.06
CA ALA A 65 12.39 -13.37 2.21
C ALA A 65 11.17 -12.67 2.81
N HIS A 66 11.00 -12.68 4.13
CA HIS A 66 9.93 -11.97 4.82
C HIS A 66 10.12 -10.44 4.73
N GLN A 67 11.30 -9.95 5.07
CA GLN A 67 11.63 -8.52 5.00
C GLN A 67 11.44 -7.96 3.59
N LYS A 68 11.88 -8.71 2.57
CA LYS A 68 11.66 -8.33 1.18
C LYS A 68 10.17 -8.21 0.83
N LYS A 69 9.32 -9.14 1.30
CA LYS A 69 7.87 -9.04 1.08
C LYS A 69 7.26 -7.83 1.79
N GLU A 70 7.74 -7.51 2.98
CA GLU A 70 7.31 -6.34 3.74
C GLU A 70 7.68 -5.03 3.03
N ASP A 71 8.90 -4.92 2.54
CA ASP A 71 9.36 -3.79 1.75
C ASP A 71 8.58 -3.67 0.44
N GLU A 72 8.38 -4.76 -0.29
CA GLU A 72 7.57 -4.77 -1.50
C GLU A 72 6.13 -4.30 -1.25
N TYR A 73 5.52 -4.73 -0.13
CA TYR A 73 4.20 -4.27 0.27
C TYR A 73 4.19 -2.75 0.54
N LYS A 74 5.13 -2.27 1.37
CA LYS A 74 5.25 -0.84 1.71
C LYS A 74 5.52 0.03 0.49
N GLN A 75 6.40 -0.42 -0.42
CA GLN A 75 6.70 0.27 -1.66
C GLN A 75 5.46 0.39 -2.55
N LYS A 76 4.66 -0.67 -2.69
CA LYS A 76 3.43 -0.64 -3.51
C LYS A 76 2.35 0.24 -2.88
N GLU A 77 2.18 0.20 -1.55
CA GLU A 77 1.32 1.13 -0.81
C GLU A 77 1.73 2.58 -1.07
N ALA A 78 3.01 2.92 -0.85
CA ALA A 78 3.53 4.27 -1.04
C ALA A 78 3.39 4.74 -2.48
N LYS A 79 3.68 3.87 -3.46
CA LYS A 79 3.58 4.18 -4.88
C LYS A 79 2.15 4.51 -5.30
N LEU A 80 1.16 3.78 -4.79
CA LEU A 80 -0.24 4.08 -5.10
C LEU A 80 -0.68 5.41 -4.46
N ARG A 81 -0.29 5.66 -3.21
CA ARG A 81 -0.59 6.92 -2.51
C ARG A 81 0.02 8.12 -3.20
N ASP A 82 1.30 8.05 -3.56
CA ASP A 82 2.00 9.10 -4.30
C ASP A 82 1.28 9.42 -5.62
N LEU A 83 0.86 8.39 -6.33
CA LEU A 83 0.14 8.52 -7.59
C LEU A 83 -1.25 9.15 -7.43
N ILE A 84 -1.98 8.87 -6.35
CA ILE A 84 -3.21 9.60 -5.99
C ILE A 84 -2.88 11.06 -5.67
N TYR A 85 -1.92 11.30 -4.76
CA TYR A 85 -1.57 12.63 -4.26
C TYR A 85 -1.12 13.60 -5.37
N GLN A 86 -0.42 13.11 -6.39
CA GLN A 86 -0.01 13.91 -7.55
C GLN A 86 -1.18 14.34 -8.45
N THR A 87 -2.35 13.73 -8.28
CA THR A 87 -3.50 13.91 -9.18
C THR A 87 -4.71 14.53 -8.52
N VAL A 88 -4.65 14.84 -7.23
CA VAL A 88 -5.71 15.50 -6.48
C VAL A 88 -5.32 16.94 -6.13
N SER A 89 -6.31 17.79 -5.88
CA SER A 89 -6.06 19.16 -5.42
C SER A 89 -5.47 19.20 -4.00
N PRO A 90 -4.81 20.30 -3.58
CA PRO A 90 -4.32 20.47 -2.21
C PRO A 90 -5.43 20.36 -1.13
N THR A 91 -6.65 20.77 -1.48
CA THR A 91 -7.83 20.66 -0.61
C THR A 91 -8.19 19.19 -0.41
N CYS A 92 -8.32 18.43 -1.49
CA CYS A 92 -8.59 16.99 -1.43
C CYS A 92 -7.45 16.23 -0.72
N PHE A 93 -6.20 16.54 -1.04
CA PHE A 93 -5.03 15.98 -0.35
C PHE A 93 -5.10 16.17 1.16
N SER A 94 -5.49 17.36 1.62
CA SER A 94 -5.60 17.66 3.05
C SER A 94 -6.65 16.80 3.77
N GLN A 95 -7.68 16.35 3.07
CA GLN A 95 -8.72 15.46 3.60
C GLN A 95 -8.25 14.01 3.70
N ILE A 96 -7.42 13.54 2.76
CA ILE A 96 -7.05 12.12 2.62
C ILE A 96 -5.66 11.77 3.18
N LYS A 97 -4.77 12.74 3.44
CA LYS A 97 -3.35 12.49 3.82
C LYS A 97 -3.13 11.66 5.09
N GLY A 98 -4.12 11.58 5.98
CA GLY A 98 -4.04 10.85 7.25
C GLY A 98 -4.47 9.38 7.20
N GLN A 99 -4.93 8.91 6.04
CA GLN A 99 -5.45 7.54 5.91
C GLN A 99 -4.32 6.49 6.01
N LYS A 100 -4.64 5.31 6.53
CA LYS A 100 -3.61 4.29 6.85
C LYS A 100 -3.15 3.52 5.62
N THR A 101 -4.08 3.22 4.70
CA THR A 101 -3.80 2.44 3.49
C THR A 101 -4.11 3.23 2.23
N ALA A 102 -3.49 2.86 1.12
CA ALA A 102 -3.78 3.42 -0.20
C ALA A 102 -5.25 3.20 -0.60
N HIS A 103 -5.86 2.10 -0.16
CA HIS A 103 -7.29 1.85 -0.33
C HIS A 103 -8.18 2.86 0.40
N GLN A 104 -7.77 3.33 1.59
CA GLN A 104 -8.53 4.36 2.32
C GLN A 104 -8.29 5.77 1.79
N VAL A 105 -7.14 6.00 1.15
CA VAL A 105 -6.85 7.25 0.42
C VAL A 105 -7.69 7.32 -0.86
N TRP A 106 -7.92 6.16 -1.49
CA TRP A 106 -8.74 5.96 -2.69
C TRP A 106 -10.24 6.05 -2.39
#